data_AF-A0A1I1VJC8-F1
#
_entry.id   AF-A0A1I1VJC8-F1
#
_cell.length_a   1.000
_cell.length_b   1.000
_cell.length_c   1.000
_cell.angle_alpha   90.00
_cell.angle_beta   90.00
_cell.angle_gamma   90.00
#
_symmetry.space_group_name_H-M   'P 1'
#
loop_
_entity.id
_entity.type
_entity.pdbx_description
1 polymer ?
#
loop_
_entity_poly.entity_id
_entity_poly.type
_entity_poly.pdbx_seq_one_letter_code
_entity_poly.pdbx_strand_id
1 'polypeptide(L)'
;MKTTQLPERQVLNKLKKRLQKVIRTYEKVIVKMEVQLEKVNRMEEDEAVTTLRQTMMTGLDQSRKFLEKAQEDYKKITNQQADL
;
A
#
# COMPACT_ATOMS: atom_id res chain seq x y z
N MET A 1 19.99 20.40 23.51
CA MET A 1 19.53 19.54 22.39
C MET A 1 20.76 19.00 21.69
N LYS A 2 20.87 17.68 21.50
CA LYS A 2 22.03 17.11 20.80
C LYS A 2 21.95 17.51 19.32
N THR A 3 23.01 18.10 18.78
CA THR A 3 23.12 18.60 17.40
C THR A 3 22.81 17.56 16.31
N THR A 4 22.86 16.26 16.66
CA THR A 4 22.52 15.12 15.81
C THR A 4 21.03 14.76 15.71
N GLN A 5 20.17 15.23 16.61
CA GLN A 5 18.73 14.90 16.59
C GLN A 5 17.94 15.61 15.48
N LEU A 6 18.42 16.78 15.03
CA LEU A 6 17.78 17.58 13.98
C LEU A 6 17.83 16.89 12.60
N PRO A 7 19.00 16.42 12.12
CA PRO A 7 19.09 15.66 10.87
C PRO A 7 18.25 14.38 10.86
N GLU A 8 18.27 13.62 11.96
CA GLU A 8 17.52 12.37 12.10
C GLU A 8 16.00 12.59 11.98
N ARG A 9 15.48 13.60 12.70
CA ARG A 9 14.06 13.98 12.62
C ARG A 9 13.64 14.42 11.22
N GLN A 10 14.53 15.11 10.49
CA GLN A 10 14.28 15.51 9.09
C GLN A 10 14.20 14.30 8.15
N VAL A 11 15.09 13.32 8.33
CA VAL A 11 15.08 12.06 7.54
C VAL A 11 13.80 11.28 7.81
N LEU A 12 13.43 11.08 9.07
CA LEU A 12 12.19 10.37 9.44
C LEU A 12 10.95 11.09 8.90
N ASN A 13 10.92 12.42 8.89
CA ASN A 13 9.82 13.19 8.30
C ASN A 13 9.71 12.96 6.79
N LYS A 14 10.83 12.88 6.07
CA LYS A 14 10.85 12.56 4.64
C LYS A 14 10.34 11.14 4.39
N LEU A 15 10.80 10.17 5.18
CA LEU A 15 10.36 8.77 5.08
C LEU A 15 8.85 8.63 5.35
N LYS A 16 8.35 9.26 6.42
CA LYS A 16 6.93 9.31 6.76
C LYS A 16 6.07 9.82 5.61
N LYS A 17 6.45 10.96 5.01
CA LYS A 17 5.73 11.53 3.86
C LYS A 17 5.74 10.59 2.64
N ARG A 18 6.87 9.92 2.37
CA ARG A 18 6.98 8.94 1.28
C ARG A 18 6.08 7.73 1.52
N LEU A 19 6.13 7.13 2.71
CA LEU A 19 5.28 5.99 3.08
C LEU A 19 3.80 6.37 3.01
N GLN A 20 3.41 7.54 3.48
CA GLN A 20 2.03 8.02 3.35
C GLN A 20 1.57 8.13 1.89
N LYS A 21 2.46 8.56 0.97
CA LYS A 21 2.16 8.58 -0.47
C LYS A 21 2.01 7.17 -1.05
N VAL A 22 2.86 6.24 -0.61
CA VAL A 22 2.80 4.82 -1.02
C VAL A 22 1.49 4.18 -0.56
N ILE A 23 1.12 4.34 0.71
CA ILE A 23 -0.16 3.87 1.28
C ILE A 23 -1.34 4.36 0.43
N ARG A 24 -1.44 5.67 0.21
CA ARG A 24 -2.51 6.27 -0.62
C ARG A 24 -2.53 5.76 -2.05
N THR A 25 -1.38 5.36 -2.58
CA THR A 25 -1.28 4.82 -3.93
C THR A 25 -1.85 3.41 -3.97
N TYR A 26 -1.46 2.55 -3.04
CA TYR A 26 -2.00 1.19 -2.96
C TYR A 26 -3.49 1.15 -2.61
N GLU A 27 -3.98 2.03 -1.73
CA GLU A 27 -5.42 2.18 -1.47
C GLU A 27 -6.18 2.46 -2.77
N LYS A 28 -5.70 3.38 -3.60
CA LYS A 28 -6.33 3.70 -4.90
C LYS A 28 -6.23 2.54 -5.90
N VAL A 29 -5.10 1.83 -5.93
CA VAL A 29 -4.92 0.66 -6.81
C VAL A 29 -5.90 -0.44 -6.43
N ILE A 30 -6.01 -0.76 -5.14
CA ILE A 30 -6.92 -1.79 -4.62
C ILE A 30 -8.37 -1.45 -5.00
N VAL A 31 -8.83 -0.23 -4.71
CA VAL A 31 -10.20 0.20 -5.07
C VAL A 31 -10.46 0.05 -6.57
N LYS A 32 -9.51 0.48 -7.41
CA LYS A 32 -9.65 0.33 -8.87
C LYS A 32 -9.72 -1.14 -9.29
N MET A 33 -8.86 -1.99 -8.72
CA MET A 33 -8.83 -3.41 -9.03
C MET A 33 -10.09 -4.13 -8.55
N GLU A 34 -10.63 -3.77 -7.39
CA GLU A 34 -11.91 -4.29 -6.88
C GLU A 34 -13.07 -3.96 -7.81
N VAL A 35 -13.16 -2.70 -8.27
CA VAL A 35 -14.17 -2.28 -9.26
C VAL A 35 -14.04 -3.06 -10.57
N GLN A 36 -12.83 -3.29 -11.05
CA GLN A 36 -12.63 -4.07 -12.28
C GLN A 36 -12.95 -5.56 -12.06
N LEU A 37 -12.59 -6.12 -10.90
CA LEU A 37 -12.88 -7.51 -10.56
C LEU A 37 -14.40 -7.73 -10.49
N GLU A 38 -15.13 -6.77 -9.93
CA GLU A 38 -16.59 -6.80 -9.91
C GLU A 38 -17.19 -6.85 -11.32
N LYS A 39 -16.63 -6.11 -12.28
CA LYS A 39 -17.04 -6.18 -13.68
C LYS A 39 -16.77 -7.57 -14.29
N VAL A 40 -15.58 -8.11 -14.06
CA VAL A 40 -15.20 -9.45 -14.54
C VAL A 40 -16.08 -10.54 -13.93
N ASN A 41 -16.50 -10.40 -12.67
CA ASN A 41 -17.42 -11.32 -12.01
C ASN A 41 -18.83 -11.32 -12.59
N ARG A 42 -19.20 -10.30 -13.37
CA ARG A 42 -20.50 -10.20 -14.07
C ARG A 42 -20.42 -10.65 -15.53
N MET A 43 -19.23 -10.95 -16.04
CA MET A 43 -19.05 -11.47 -17.40
C MET A 43 -19.49 -12.94 -17.44
N GLU A 44 -19.92 -13.40 -18.62
CA GLU A 44 -20.18 -14.82 -18.84
C GLU A 44 -18.92 -15.64 -18.59
N GLU A 45 -19.09 -16.79 -17.93
CA GLU A 45 -17.97 -17.62 -17.51
C GLU A 45 -17.38 -18.36 -18.72
N ASP A 46 -16.12 -18.03 -19.04
CA ASP A 46 -15.29 -18.81 -19.94
C ASP A 46 -13.87 -18.97 -19.37
N GLU A 47 -13.02 -19.75 -20.03
CA GLU A 47 -11.66 -20.02 -19.59
C GLU A 47 -10.79 -18.75 -19.48
N ALA A 48 -10.97 -17.79 -20.39
CA ALA A 48 -10.23 -16.54 -20.40
C ALA A 48 -10.69 -15.60 -19.28
N VAL A 49 -11.99 -15.50 -19.04
CA VAL A 49 -12.62 -14.76 -17.94
C VAL A 49 -12.21 -15.36 -16.60
N THR A 50 -12.19 -16.69 -16.48
CA THR A 50 -11.71 -17.40 -15.27
C THR A 50 -10.26 -17.05 -14.97
N THR A 51 -9.40 -17.16 -15.98
CA THR A 51 -7.96 -16.84 -15.85
C THR A 51 -7.73 -15.37 -15.50
N LEU A 52 -8.49 -14.47 -16.12
CA LEU A 52 -8.45 -13.03 -15.82
C LEU A 52 -8.85 -12.78 -14.36
N ARG A 53 -9.95 -13.38 -13.90
CA ARG A 53 -10.43 -13.27 -12.51
C ARG A 53 -9.36 -13.72 -11.52
N GLN A 54 -8.77 -14.90 -11.72
CA GLN A 54 -7.71 -15.44 -10.86
C GLN A 54 -6.48 -14.54 -10.83
N THR A 55 -6.07 -14.02 -11.99
CA THR A 55 -4.94 -13.08 -12.11
C THR A 55 -5.21 -11.80 -11.34
N MET A 56 -6.42 -11.24 -11.47
CA MET A 56 -6.82 -10.03 -10.76
C MET A 56 -6.92 -10.25 -9.25
N MET A 57 -7.45 -11.39 -8.79
CA MET A 57 -7.46 -11.76 -7.38
C MET A 57 -6.05 -11.87 -6.80
N THR A 58 -5.12 -12.48 -7.55
CA THR A 58 -3.71 -12.57 -7.15
C THR A 58 -3.07 -11.19 -7.04
N GLY A 59 -3.29 -10.31 -8.01
CA GLY A 59 -2.77 -8.95 -7.98
C GLY A 59 -3.39 -8.10 -6.84
N LEU A 60 -4.66 -8.32 -6.50
CA LEU A 60 -5.32 -7.71 -5.34
C LEU A 60 -4.70 -8.16 -4.03
N ASP A 61 -4.49 -9.47 -3.86
CA ASP A 61 -3.83 -10.03 -2.68
C ASP A 61 -2.42 -9.45 -2.49
N GLN A 62 -1.62 -9.43 -3.57
CA GLN A 62 -0.29 -8.80 -3.54
C GLN A 62 -0.36 -7.31 -3.18
N SER A 63 -1.31 -6.56 -3.76
CA SER A 63 -1.47 -5.14 -3.47
C SER A 63 -1.86 -4.89 -2.00
N ARG A 64 -2.71 -5.75 -1.42
CA ARG A 64 -3.09 -5.70 0.00
C ARG A 64 -1.90 -5.99 0.91
N LYS A 65 -1.08 -7.00 0.59
CA LYS A 65 0.16 -7.30 1.33
C LYS A 65 1.16 -6.14 1.29
N PHE A 66 1.31 -5.48 0.14
CA PHE A 66 2.17 -4.29 0.05
C PHE A 66 1.63 -3.09 0.83
N LEU A 67 0.30 -2.90 0.83
CA LEU A 67 -0.34 -1.87 1.65
C LEU A 67 -0.10 -2.10 3.14
N GLU A 68 -0.34 -3.33 3.62
CA GLU A 68 -0.15 -3.71 5.02
C GLU A 68 1.31 -3.45 5.46
N LYS A 69 2.28 -3.92 4.68
CA LYS A 69 3.70 -3.65 4.95
C LYS A 69 4.01 -2.15 4.99
N ALA A 70 3.48 -1.36 4.06
CA ALA A 70 3.69 0.09 4.05
C ALA A 70 3.08 0.78 5.28
N GLN A 71 1.93 0.30 5.77
CA GLN A 71 1.29 0.78 7.00
C GLN A 71 2.11 0.41 8.24
N GLU A 72 2.65 -0.80 8.32
CA GLU A 72 3.57 -1.22 9.39
C GLU A 72 4.83 -0.36 9.43
N ASP A 73 5.47 -0.14 8.28
CA ASP A 73 6.66 0.69 8.17
C ASP A 73 6.36 2.15 8.56
N TYR A 74 5.19 2.67 8.15
CA TYR A 74 4.74 4.00 8.56
C TYR A 74 4.55 4.11 10.08
N LYS A 75 3.98 3.08 10.72
CA LYS A 75 3.81 3.01 12.17
C LYS A 75 5.16 2.97 12.89
N LYS A 76 6.11 2.15 12.41
CA LYS A 76 7.49 2.09 12.96
C LYS A 76 8.17 3.45 12.92
N ILE A 77 8.13 4.13 11.76
CA ILE A 77 8.71 5.48 11.61
C ILE A 77 8.02 6.49 12.53
N THR A 78 6.70 6.40 12.69
CA THR A 78 5.96 7.31 13.58
C THR A 78 6.32 7.11 15.04
N ASN A 79 6.51 5.86 15.48
CA ASN A 79 6.96 5.56 16.84
C ASN A 79 8.39 6.07 17.08
N GLN A 80 9.32 5.80 16.16
CA GLN A 80 10.70 6.32 16.24
C GLN A 80 10.74 7.86 16.33
N GLN A 81 9.81 8.56 15.67
CA GLN A 81 9.70 10.01 15.81
C GLN A 81 9.15 10.48 17.15
N ALA A 82 8.32 9.67 17.83
CA ALA A 82 7.79 10.01 19.15
C ALA A 82 8.83 9.83 20.25
N ASP A 83 9.79 8.92 20.04
CA ASP A 83 10.88 8.61 20.97
C ASP A 83 12.09 9.58 20.86
N LEU A 84 12.10 10.49 19.86
CA LEU A 84 13.17 11.46 19.56
C LEU A 84 12.93 12.87 20.11
#